data_AF-A0A3D1XQC3-F1
#
_entry.id   AF-A0A3D1XQC3-F1
#
_cell.length_a   1.000
_cell.length_b   1.000
_cell.length_c   1.000
_cell.angle_alpha   90.00
_cell.angle_beta   90.00
_cell.angle_gamma   90.00
#
_symmetry.space_group_name_H-M   'P 1'
#
loop_
_entity.id
_entity.type
_entity.pdbx_description
1 polymer ?
#
loop_
_entity_poly.entity_id
_entity_poly.type
_entity_poly.pdbx_seq_one_letter_code
_entity_poly.pdbx_strand_id
1 'polypeptide(L)'
;GVNYRSEQKRFYPKRELAANVIGFVGTDDLGLAGIEHTYQEKLKGMVYSQSIKQDGKGRTIQALNNLSRSSLGNYDLMLTLDEVIQFTAEHHLKKQVDRYKADSGMAVVMDPYSGEIYAMANVPQFNPNNFNAFPRETWKNNAVVSSYEPGSI
;
A
#
# COMPACT_ATOMS: atom_id res chain seq x y z
N GLY A 1 22.36 -23.42 13.25
CA GLY A 1 23.20 -22.24 12.92
C GLY A 1 22.29 -21.07 12.62
N VAL A 2 22.79 -19.84 12.77
CA VAL A 2 22.07 -18.61 12.42
C VAL A 2 22.58 -18.14 11.06
N ASN A 3 21.68 -17.77 10.16
CA ASN A 3 22.02 -17.27 8.82
C ASN A 3 21.30 -15.94 8.57
N TYR A 4 21.85 -15.12 7.67
CA TYR A 4 21.27 -13.84 7.26
C TYR A 4 20.87 -13.90 5.79
N ARG A 5 19.75 -13.24 5.46
CA ARG A 5 19.29 -13.03 4.10
C ARG A 5 18.96 -11.54 3.92
N SER A 6 19.41 -10.97 2.81
CA SER A 6 19.01 -9.61 2.43
C SER A 6 17.60 -9.65 1.85
N GLU A 7 16.71 -8.82 2.38
CA GLU A 7 15.33 -8.65 1.93
C GLU A 7 15.04 -7.17 1.76
N GLN A 8 14.17 -6.83 0.81
CA GLN A 8 13.71 -5.46 0.65
C GLN A 8 12.51 -5.24 1.57
N LYS A 9 12.34 -4.01 2.05
CA LYS A 9 11.17 -3.63 2.84
C LYS A 9 10.61 -2.34 2.29
N ARG A 10 9.30 -2.31 2.04
CA ARG A 10 8.60 -1.11 1.60
C ARG A 10 8.57 -0.06 2.71
N PHE A 11 8.75 1.20 2.31
CA PHE A 11 8.73 2.34 3.21
C PHE A 11 7.85 3.44 2.61
N TYR A 12 6.98 4.03 3.44
CA TYR A 12 6.00 5.04 3.06
C TYR A 12 6.39 6.39 3.70
N PRO A 13 7.08 7.29 2.98
CA PRO A 13 7.66 8.50 3.56
C PRO A 13 6.63 9.46 4.13
N LYS A 14 5.44 9.51 3.52
CA LYS A 14 4.34 10.40 3.90
C LYS A 14 3.42 9.83 4.97
N ARG A 15 3.77 8.64 5.50
CA ARG A 15 3.07 7.98 6.62
C ARG A 15 1.57 7.85 6.33
N GLU A 16 0.72 8.55 7.09
CA GLU A 16 -0.73 8.43 7.03
C GLU A 16 -1.35 9.06 5.76
N LEU A 17 -0.65 9.98 5.10
CA LEU A 17 -1.13 10.67 3.89
C LEU A 17 -1.36 9.67 2.75
N ALA A 18 -2.58 9.66 2.20
CA ALA A 18 -3.03 8.75 1.15
C ALA A 18 -2.88 7.24 1.48
N ALA A 19 -2.71 6.87 2.74
CA ALA A 19 -2.45 5.48 3.14
C ALA A 19 -3.54 4.51 2.66
N ASN A 20 -4.81 4.92 2.71
CA ASN A 20 -5.95 4.13 2.24
C ASN A 20 -5.97 3.94 0.72
N VAL A 21 -5.39 4.87 -0.04
CA VAL A 21 -5.27 4.77 -1.50
C VAL A 21 -4.06 3.92 -1.88
N ILE A 22 -2.89 4.25 -1.33
CA ILE A 22 -1.63 3.57 -1.62
C ILE A 22 -1.71 2.12 -1.13
N GLY A 23 -2.22 1.90 0.08
CA GLY A 23 -2.23 0.61 0.74
C GLY A 23 -0.89 0.29 1.40
N PHE A 24 -0.64 -1.00 1.60
CA PHE A 24 0.58 -1.51 2.22
C PHE A 24 0.94 -2.91 1.72
N VAL A 25 2.20 -3.31 1.92
CA VAL A 25 2.67 -4.67 1.69
C VAL A 25 2.82 -5.44 3.00
N GLY A 26 2.62 -6.76 2.94
CA GLY A 26 2.88 -7.68 4.03
C GLY A 26 4.37 -7.99 4.24
N THR A 27 4.67 -8.91 5.16
CA THR A 27 6.04 -9.41 5.41
C THR A 27 6.65 -10.12 4.21
N ASP A 28 5.80 -10.61 3.30
CA ASP A 28 6.20 -11.43 2.16
C ASP A 28 6.30 -10.60 0.87
N ASP A 29 6.40 -9.26 0.98
CA ASP A 29 6.38 -8.29 -0.12
C ASP A 29 5.14 -8.41 -1.05
N LEU A 30 4.03 -8.89 -0.48
CA LEU A 30 2.74 -8.96 -1.15
C LEU A 30 1.90 -7.74 -0.80
N GLY A 31 1.46 -6.99 -1.80
CA GLY A 31 0.47 -5.92 -1.65
C GLY A 31 -0.84 -6.46 -1.09
N LEU A 32 -1.25 -5.95 0.07
CA LEU A 32 -2.43 -6.40 0.80
C LEU A 32 -3.63 -5.45 0.66
N ALA A 33 -3.39 -4.20 0.24
CA ALA A 33 -4.43 -3.20 0.05
C ALA A 33 -4.04 -2.18 -1.03
N GLY A 34 -5.03 -1.40 -1.48
CA GLY A 34 -4.84 -0.20 -2.30
C GLY A 34 -4.15 -0.44 -3.64
N ILE A 35 -3.33 0.52 -4.02
CA ILE A 35 -2.48 0.49 -5.22
C ILE A 35 -1.45 -0.65 -5.15
N GLU A 36 -0.85 -0.90 -3.98
CA GLU A 36 0.14 -1.98 -3.81
C GLU A 36 -0.46 -3.35 -4.19
N HIS A 37 -1.70 -3.62 -3.78
CA HIS A 37 -2.39 -4.85 -4.17
C HIS A 37 -2.78 -4.84 -5.66
N THR A 38 -3.42 -3.76 -6.11
CA THR A 38 -3.94 -3.64 -7.49
C THR A 38 -2.84 -3.79 -8.55
N TYR A 39 -1.66 -3.23 -8.28
CA TYR A 39 -0.52 -3.24 -9.20
C TYR A 39 0.60 -4.19 -8.77
N GLN A 40 0.31 -5.15 -7.88
CA GLN A 40 1.30 -6.10 -7.36
C GLN A 40 2.12 -6.74 -8.49
N GLU A 41 1.49 -7.25 -9.56
CA GLU A 41 2.21 -7.91 -10.66
C GLU A 41 3.20 -6.98 -11.41
N LYS A 42 2.96 -5.67 -11.37
CA LYS A 42 3.85 -4.66 -11.98
C LYS A 42 4.89 -4.12 -10.99
N LEU A 43 4.55 -4.07 -9.71
CA LEU A 43 5.39 -3.51 -8.63
C LEU A 43 6.30 -4.55 -7.97
N LYS A 44 5.90 -5.83 -7.99
CA LYS A 44 6.67 -6.98 -7.55
C LYS A 44 7.80 -7.17 -8.54
N GLY A 45 8.92 -6.49 -8.28
CA GLY A 45 10.10 -6.51 -9.12
C GLY A 45 10.70 -7.91 -9.30
N MET A 46 11.90 -7.97 -9.86
CA MET A 46 12.51 -9.24 -10.24
C MET A 46 12.72 -10.19 -9.05
N VAL A 47 12.08 -11.35 -9.10
CA VAL A 47 12.31 -12.45 -8.15
C VAL A 47 13.48 -13.28 -8.65
N TYR A 48 14.49 -13.45 -7.79
CA TYR A 48 15.61 -14.35 -8.03
C TYR A 48 15.43 -15.63 -7.22
N SER A 49 15.58 -16.78 -7.87
CA SER A 49 15.67 -18.06 -7.18
C SER A 49 17.11 -18.58 -7.27
N GLN A 50 17.65 -19.02 -6.14
CA GLN A 50 18.97 -19.64 -6.06
C GLN A 50 18.84 -21.05 -5.52
N SER A 51 19.31 -22.03 -6.29
CA SER A 51 19.37 -23.41 -5.80
C SER A 51 20.58 -23.58 -4.87
N ILE A 52 20.34 -24.11 -3.66
CA ILE A 52 21.40 -24.43 -2.70
C ILE A 52 21.46 -25.94 -2.49
N LYS A 53 22.68 -26.50 -2.44
CA LYS A 53 22.89 -27.91 -2.10
C LYS A 53 23.16 -28.03 -0.61
N GLN A 54 22.33 -28.79 0.10
CA GLN A 54 22.46 -29.03 1.54
C GLN A 54 22.86 -30.49 1.83
N ASP A 55 23.57 -30.72 2.94
CA ASP A 55 23.85 -32.07 3.44
C ASP A 55 22.66 -32.67 4.19
N GLY A 56 22.74 -33.94 4.58
CA GLY A 56 21.70 -34.62 5.37
C GLY A 56 21.46 -34.02 6.77
N LYS A 57 22.24 -33.01 7.18
CA LYS A 57 22.08 -32.23 8.42
C LYS A 57 21.64 -30.78 8.15
N GLY A 58 21.26 -30.45 6.91
CA GLY A 58 20.76 -29.13 6.50
C GLY A 58 21.83 -28.04 6.38
N ARG A 59 23.12 -28.39 6.38
CA ARG A 59 24.21 -27.43 6.21
C ARG A 59 24.44 -27.18 4.72
N THR A 60 24.49 -25.91 4.32
CA THR A 60 24.80 -25.53 2.93
C THR A 60 26.21 -25.98 2.57
N ILE A 61 26.32 -26.87 1.59
CA ILE A 61 27.60 -27.40 1.10
C ILE A 61 28.14 -26.53 -0.04
N GLN A 62 27.26 -26.10 -0.95
CA GLN A 62 27.61 -25.32 -2.13
C GLN A 62 26.39 -24.54 -2.62
N ALA A 63 26.54 -23.22 -2.81
CA ALA A 63 25.56 -22.45 -3.57
C ALA A 63 25.76 -22.80 -5.06
N LEU A 64 24.72 -23.32 -5.72
CA LEU A 64 24.79 -23.50 -7.17
C LEU A 64 24.63 -22.12 -7.80
N ASN A 65 25.56 -21.71 -8.65
CA ASN A 65 25.55 -20.39 -9.31
C ASN A 65 24.45 -20.25 -10.40
N ASN A 66 23.41 -21.08 -10.34
CA ASN A 66 22.26 -20.99 -11.23
C ASN A 66 21.21 -20.10 -10.57
N LEU A 67 21.40 -18.78 -10.70
CA LEU A 67 20.34 -17.81 -10.44
C LEU A 67 19.33 -17.91 -11.58
N SER A 68 18.19 -18.54 -11.33
CA SER A 68 17.07 -18.47 -12.28
C SER A 68 16.32 -17.17 -12.02
N ARG A 69 16.26 -16.33 -13.05
CA ARG A 69 15.65 -15.00 -13.03
C ARG A 69 14.26 -15.11 -13.64
N SER A 70 13.21 -15.01 -12.82
CA SER A 70 11.87 -14.76 -13.34
C SER A 70 11.73 -13.25 -13.54
N SER A 71 11.77 -12.80 -14.79
CA SER A 71 11.67 -11.38 -15.13
C SER A 71 10.21 -10.93 -15.18
N LEU A 72 9.72 -10.36 -14.08
CA LEU A 72 8.72 -9.29 -14.13
C LEU A 72 9.51 -7.99 -13.99
N GLY A 73 9.35 -7.05 -14.91
CA GLY A 73 10.13 -5.81 -14.94
C GLY A 73 9.96 -4.97 -13.66
N ASN A 74 10.91 -4.08 -13.39
CA ASN A 74 10.75 -3.06 -12.35
C ASN A 74 10.01 -1.88 -13.00
N TYR A 75 8.74 -1.69 -12.65
CA TYR A 75 7.95 -0.56 -13.13
C TYR A 75 7.76 0.48 -12.04
N ASP A 76 7.92 1.74 -12.42
CA ASP A 76 7.50 2.86 -11.59
C ASP A 76 6.04 3.21 -11.92
N LEU A 77 5.26 3.51 -10.89
CA LEU A 77 3.88 3.93 -11.02
C LEU A 77 3.76 5.37 -10.53
N MET A 78 3.31 6.26 -11.42
CA MET A 78 2.97 7.63 -11.07
C MET A 78 1.47 7.74 -10.86
N LEU A 79 1.06 8.20 -9.68
CA LEU A 79 -0.35 8.41 -9.35
C LEU A 79 -0.82 9.78 -9.86
N THR A 80 -2.12 9.89 -10.04
CA THR A 80 -2.79 11.18 -10.34
C THR A 80 -2.96 12.05 -9.09
N LEU A 81 -2.73 11.49 -7.90
CA LEU A 81 -2.87 12.21 -6.64
C LEU A 81 -1.92 13.40 -6.59
N ASP A 82 -2.46 14.57 -6.29
CA ASP A 82 -1.67 15.74 -5.94
C ASP A 82 -1.47 15.77 -4.42
N GLU A 83 -0.21 15.85 -3.97
CA GLU A 83 0.14 15.79 -2.55
C GLU A 83 -0.52 16.91 -1.74
N VAL A 84 -0.59 18.13 -2.30
CA VAL A 84 -1.12 19.31 -1.62
C VAL A 84 -2.64 19.21 -1.51
N ILE A 85 -3.31 18.81 -2.59
CA ILE A 85 -4.76 18.63 -2.60
C ILE A 85 -5.14 17.48 -1.66
N GLN A 86 -4.43 16.35 -1.70
CA GLN A 86 -4.66 15.22 -0.80
C GLN A 86 -4.52 15.63 0.67
N PHE A 87 -3.41 16.29 1.04
CA PHE A 87 -3.17 16.72 2.40
C PHE A 87 -4.26 17.69 2.89
N THR A 88 -4.64 18.64 2.03
CA THR A 88 -5.68 19.62 2.34
C THR A 88 -7.02 18.92 2.58
N ALA A 89 -7.40 18.00 1.69
CA ALA A 89 -8.63 17.23 1.82
C ALA A 89 -8.67 16.42 3.12
N GLU A 90 -7.61 15.66 3.42
CA GLU A 90 -7.52 14.87 4.64
C GLU A 90 -7.53 15.73 5.91
N HIS A 91 -6.77 16.83 5.92
CA HIS A 91 -6.70 17.74 7.06
C HIS A 91 -8.06 18.33 7.43
N HIS A 92 -8.78 18.83 6.43
CA HIS A 92 -10.10 19.43 6.64
C HIS A 92 -11.16 18.38 6.95
N LEU A 93 -11.14 17.23 6.27
CA LEU A 93 -12.05 16.12 6.54
C LEU A 93 -11.90 15.65 8.00
N LYS A 94 -10.66 15.41 8.44
CA LYS A 94 -10.38 15.01 9.83
C LYS A 94 -10.91 16.04 10.83
N LYS A 95 -10.70 17.34 10.58
CA LYS A 95 -11.24 18.41 11.43
C LYS A 95 -12.77 18.36 11.53
N GLN A 96 -13.48 18.06 10.45
CA GLN A 96 -14.95 17.97 10.49
C GLN A 96 -15.42 16.70 11.21
N VAL A 97 -14.80 15.55 10.93
CA VAL A 97 -15.11 14.30 11.64
C VAL A 97 -14.91 14.46 13.15
N ASP A 98 -13.79 15.04 13.57
CA ASP A 98 -13.49 15.32 14.98
C ASP A 98 -14.50 16.32 15.59
N ARG A 99 -14.82 17.42 14.87
CA ARG A 99 -15.76 18.45 15.33
C ARG A 99 -17.17 17.89 15.57
N TYR A 100 -17.66 17.07 14.64
CA TYR A 100 -19.01 16.53 14.70
C TYR A 100 -19.09 15.17 15.40
N LYS A 101 -17.96 14.63 15.86
CA LYS A 101 -17.86 13.28 16.44
C LYS A 101 -18.47 12.22 15.53
N ALA A 102 -18.22 12.33 14.23
CA ALA A 102 -18.66 11.34 13.26
C ALA A 102 -17.79 10.08 13.36
N ASP A 103 -18.34 8.92 13.01
CA ASP A 103 -17.60 7.65 13.06
C ASP A 103 -16.52 7.57 11.97
N SER A 104 -16.80 8.14 10.79
CA SER A 104 -15.89 8.17 9.64
C SER A 104 -16.25 9.29 8.68
N GLY A 105 -15.37 9.55 7.71
CA GLY A 105 -15.64 10.46 6.61
C GLY A 105 -14.81 10.12 5.37
N MET A 106 -15.29 10.54 4.20
CA MET A 106 -14.58 10.43 2.93
C MET A 106 -14.73 11.72 2.11
N ALA A 107 -13.72 12.04 1.30
CA ALA A 107 -13.81 13.11 0.31
C ALA A 107 -12.99 12.76 -0.93
N VAL A 108 -13.54 13.02 -2.11
CA VAL A 108 -12.89 12.77 -3.41
C VAL A 108 -12.82 14.08 -4.19
N VAL A 109 -11.65 14.37 -4.75
CA VAL A 109 -11.41 15.50 -5.66
C VAL A 109 -11.00 14.92 -7.01
N MET A 110 -11.76 15.24 -8.05
CA MET A 110 -11.61 14.70 -9.39
C MET A 110 -11.58 15.84 -10.42
N ASP A 111 -10.77 15.68 -11.45
CA ASP A 111 -10.86 16.48 -12.68
C ASP A 111 -12.06 15.99 -13.52
N PRO A 112 -13.08 16.82 -13.78
CA PRO A 112 -14.27 16.39 -14.52
C PRO A 112 -14.00 16.15 -16.01
N TYR A 113 -12.88 16.64 -16.56
CA TYR A 113 -12.53 16.48 -17.97
C TYR A 113 -11.69 15.23 -18.21
N SER A 114 -10.67 14.97 -17.37
CA SER A 114 -9.78 13.80 -17.51
C SER A 114 -10.25 12.58 -16.70
N GLY A 115 -11.06 12.78 -15.67
CA GLY A 115 -11.43 11.75 -14.70
C GLY A 115 -10.32 11.43 -13.70
N GLU A 116 -9.21 12.17 -13.73
CA GLU A 116 -8.10 11.97 -12.80
C GLU A 116 -8.51 12.30 -11.37
N ILE A 117 -8.10 11.46 -10.43
CA ILE A 117 -8.34 11.67 -9.01
C ILE A 117 -7.15 12.43 -8.43
N TYR A 118 -7.35 13.69 -8.05
CA TYR A 118 -6.34 14.50 -7.37
C TYR A 118 -6.27 14.22 -5.88
N ALA A 119 -7.41 13.85 -5.25
CA ALA A 119 -7.43 13.42 -3.87
C ALA A 119 -8.53 12.40 -3.58
N MET A 120 -8.23 11.47 -2.68
CA MET A 120 -9.18 10.51 -2.12
C MET A 120 -8.88 10.35 -0.63
N ALA A 121 -9.48 11.21 0.17
CA ALA A 121 -9.27 11.30 1.61
C ALA A 121 -10.24 10.38 2.37
N ASN A 122 -9.73 9.72 3.40
CA ASN A 122 -10.50 8.85 4.29
C ASN A 122 -10.14 9.16 5.75
N VAL A 123 -11.13 9.09 6.64
CA VAL A 123 -10.95 9.17 8.10
C VAL A 123 -11.80 8.05 8.71
N PRO A 124 -11.27 7.23 9.65
CA PRO A 124 -9.94 7.31 10.26
C PRO A 124 -8.79 6.89 9.31
N GLN A 125 -7.61 7.46 9.57
CA GLN A 125 -6.36 7.16 8.85
C GLN A 125 -5.52 6.13 9.61
N PHE A 126 -4.56 5.51 8.92
CA PHE A 126 -3.58 4.61 9.53
C PHE A 126 -2.19 4.85 8.96
N ASN A 127 -1.15 4.42 9.68
CA ASN A 127 0.21 4.47 9.18
C ASN A 127 0.59 3.14 8.51
N PRO A 128 0.84 3.10 7.20
CA PRO A 128 1.17 1.86 6.48
C PRO A 128 2.55 1.31 6.86
N ASN A 129 3.45 2.12 7.43
CA ASN A 129 4.71 1.60 7.99
C ASN A 129 4.50 0.78 9.29
N ASN A 130 3.34 0.92 9.94
CA ASN A 130 2.96 0.19 11.15
C ASN A 130 1.47 -0.20 11.13
N PHE A 131 1.00 -0.75 10.01
CA PHE A 131 -0.42 -1.02 9.79
C PHE A 131 -1.03 -1.96 10.83
N ASN A 132 -0.24 -2.91 11.36
CA ASN A 132 -0.65 -3.86 12.40
C ASN A 132 -1.05 -3.21 13.74
N ALA A 133 -0.62 -1.97 13.99
CA ALA A 133 -1.02 -1.23 15.19
C ALA A 133 -2.41 -0.58 15.08
N PHE A 134 -3.06 -0.68 13.91
CA PHE A 134 -4.36 -0.09 13.65
C PHE A 134 -5.43 -1.17 13.40
N PRO A 135 -6.70 -0.93 13.77
CA PRO A 135 -7.79 -1.84 13.46
C PRO A 135 -7.95 -2.07 11.95
N ARG A 136 -8.32 -3.28 11.54
CA ARG A 136 -8.50 -3.63 10.11
C ARG A 136 -9.49 -2.73 9.38
N GLU A 137 -10.48 -2.21 10.10
CA GLU A 137 -11.49 -1.29 9.57
C GLU A 137 -10.87 0.03 9.08
N THR A 138 -9.78 0.50 9.68
CA THR A 138 -9.14 1.76 9.27
C THR A 138 -8.29 1.61 8.01
N TRP A 139 -8.00 0.37 7.58
CA TRP A 139 -7.23 0.10 6.36
C TRP A 139 -8.07 0.30 5.10
N LYS A 140 -9.40 0.20 5.24
CA LYS A 140 -10.35 0.27 4.14
C LYS A 140 -10.36 1.66 3.51
N ASN A 141 -10.51 1.70 2.20
CA ASN A 141 -10.80 2.93 1.49
C ASN A 141 -12.31 3.04 1.30
N ASN A 142 -12.98 3.75 2.21
CA ASN A 142 -14.43 3.85 2.22
C ASN A 142 -14.99 4.53 0.97
N ALA A 143 -14.19 5.37 0.29
CA ALA A 143 -14.58 5.94 -1.00
C ALA A 143 -14.72 4.89 -2.12
N VAL A 144 -14.15 3.69 -1.94
CA VAL A 144 -14.17 2.60 -2.94
C VAL A 144 -15.01 1.41 -2.46
N VAL A 145 -14.89 1.02 -1.19
CA VAL A 145 -15.49 -0.23 -0.70
C VAL A 145 -16.86 -0.05 -0.04
N SER A 146 -17.19 1.17 0.39
CA SER A 146 -18.44 1.41 1.12
C SER A 146 -19.55 1.82 0.16
N SER A 147 -20.74 1.28 0.38
CA SER A 147 -21.96 1.68 -0.30
C SER A 147 -22.85 2.45 0.67
N TYR A 148 -23.49 3.51 0.18
CA TYR A 148 -24.49 4.27 0.91
C TYR A 148 -25.61 4.69 -0.05
N GLU A 149 -26.81 4.90 0.49
CA GLU A 149 -27.91 5.45 -0.31
C GLU A 149 -27.72 6.97 -0.44
N PRO A 150 -27.58 7.51 -1.67
CA PRO A 150 -27.16 8.89 -1.86
C PRO A 150 -28.22 9.92 -1.47
N GLY A 151 -29.49 9.52 -1.33
CA GLY A 151 -30.57 10.46 -1.05
C GLY A 151 -30.58 11.62 -2.06
N SER A 152 -30.64 12.85 -1.56
CA SER A 152 -30.52 14.06 -2.39
C SER A 152 -29.12 14.64 -2.26
N ILE A 153 -28.29 14.44 -3.29
CA ILE A 153 -26.98 15.09 -3.51
C ILE A 153 -27.10 16.23 -4.52
#